data_AF-F1L7R4-F1
#
_entry.id   AF-F1L7R4-F1
#
_cell.length_a   1.000
_cell.length_b   1.000
_cell.length_c   1.000
_cell.angle_alpha   90.00
_cell.angle_beta   90.00
_cell.angle_gamma   90.00
#
_symmetry.space_group_name_H-M   'P 1'
#
loop_
_entity.id
_entity.type
_entity.pdbx_description
1 polymer ?
#
loop_
_entity_poly.entity_id
_entity_poly.type
_entity_poly.pdbx_seq_one_letter_code
_entity_poly.pdbx_strand_id
1 'polypeptide(L)'
;MDEFSFPFPPYDIQVSLMREIRKCVEGGKVGIFESPTGTGKSLSTICATLSWLECFEREQREQLEKQLKDAEEIGNDDGDDWVAAYKKKFEAKRQASGAEEKLQNLRLIDERIKQARSDKKERKRRCAADDMDDELPLSNENDDDPDKDIAPDEEYSSDDESTSQNSAKEPSCTKIFYASRTHSQLQQFASEILKTRFRPRIVTVGSRQALCVNDVVRSLKHSHLINEKCDELRHKKTANKRQKVDQNHKVSSSVPQCSCPYWRADPIEDLTDQILSLKLPTVSKVVQSGKALFACPYFASRSSLAMCQVVLLPYQVLLHKSTREAWGVNLEGNVVIIDEAHNLLQTVAAVHSVELSQSAITVALSLIRDYIERFRSRLKAKNLLYIRQLLSLTRALGHVLSTYSNATSDSVFSLSRFLVELDCFELNFFKLLHYMEKTRLCKKFHGFFVRYRG
;
A
#
# COMPACT_ATOMS: atom_id res chain seq x y z
N MET A 1 -35.71 3.02 17.55
CA MET A 1 -34.31 2.55 17.38
C MET A 1 -33.43 3.60 18.02
N ASP A 2 -32.53 3.21 18.91
CA ASP A 2 -31.57 4.15 19.51
C ASP A 2 -30.71 4.80 18.42
N GLU A 3 -30.57 6.12 18.46
CA GLU A 3 -30.01 7.00 17.42
C GLU A 3 -28.66 6.51 16.84
N PHE A 4 -27.84 5.86 17.67
CA PHE A 4 -26.50 5.36 17.31
C PHE A 4 -26.33 3.85 17.49
N SER A 5 -27.40 3.11 17.83
CA SER A 5 -27.34 1.66 18.04
C SER A 5 -26.22 1.21 18.99
N PHE A 6 -26.03 1.94 20.09
CA PHE A 6 -25.01 1.65 21.09
C PHE A 6 -25.31 0.30 21.79
N PRO A 7 -24.32 -0.56 22.08
CA PRO A 7 -24.57 -1.89 22.64
C PRO A 7 -25.18 -1.93 24.05
N PHE A 8 -25.14 -0.81 24.77
CA PHE A 8 -25.61 -0.63 26.13
C PHE A 8 -26.34 0.73 26.24
N PRO A 9 -27.05 1.03 27.34
CA PRO A 9 -27.52 2.39 27.59
C PRO A 9 -26.33 3.35 27.65
N PRO A 10 -26.19 4.30 26.70
CA PRO A 10 -25.05 5.21 26.67
C PRO A 10 -25.20 6.30 27.75
N TYR A 11 -24.07 6.75 28.29
CA TYR A 11 -24.04 7.94 29.13
C TYR A 11 -24.31 9.21 28.30
N ASP A 12 -24.83 10.26 28.92
CA ASP A 12 -25.13 11.54 28.23
C ASP A 12 -23.91 12.11 27.50
N ILE A 13 -22.73 12.00 28.11
CA ILE A 13 -21.47 12.44 27.50
C ILE A 13 -21.11 11.63 26.24
N GLN A 14 -21.44 10.34 26.21
CA GLN A 14 -21.23 9.50 25.02
C GLN A 14 -22.20 9.90 23.91
N VAL A 15 -23.47 10.17 24.24
CA VAL A 15 -24.46 10.64 23.28
C VAL A 15 -24.05 11.99 22.68
N SER A 16 -23.62 12.94 23.53
CA SER A 16 -23.12 14.24 23.08
C SER A 16 -21.91 14.08 22.14
N LEU A 17 -20.93 13.26 22.52
CA LEU A 17 -19.78 12.96 21.67
C LEU A 17 -20.19 12.35 20.32
N MET A 18 -21.10 11.38 20.32
CA MET A 18 -21.57 10.73 19.10
C MET A 18 -22.27 11.70 18.14
N ARG A 19 -23.12 12.60 18.66
CA ARG A 19 -23.81 13.64 17.87
C ARG A 19 -22.83 14.63 17.26
N GLU A 20 -21.86 15.10 18.04
CA GLU A 20 -20.86 16.05 17.54
C GLU A 20 -19.94 15.42 16.49
N ILE A 21 -19.54 14.15 16.67
CA ILE A 21 -18.80 13.40 15.64
C ILE A 21 -19.63 13.31 14.35
N ARG A 22 -20.90 12.90 14.45
CA ARG A 22 -21.78 12.76 13.28
C ARG A 22 -21.94 14.08 12.53
N LYS A 23 -22.24 15.17 13.24
CA LYS A 23 -22.38 16.52 12.68
C LYS A 23 -21.10 17.01 12.00
N CYS A 24 -19.94 16.69 12.57
CA CYS A 24 -18.64 17.03 11.98
C CYS A 24 -18.41 16.30 10.65
N VAL A 25 -18.69 14.99 10.62
CA VAL A 25 -18.53 14.15 9.44
C VAL A 25 -19.52 14.56 8.33
N GLU A 26 -20.80 14.75 8.66
CA GLU A 26 -21.83 15.21 7.70
C GLU A 26 -21.49 16.60 7.12
N GLY A 27 -20.86 17.46 7.91
CA GLY A 27 -20.40 18.76 7.45
C GLY A 27 -19.09 18.75 6.64
N GLY A 28 -18.43 17.58 6.47
CA GLY A 28 -17.13 17.49 5.82
C GLY A 28 -16.03 18.28 6.53
N LYS A 29 -16.13 18.44 7.86
CA LYS A 29 -15.24 19.30 8.65
C LYS A 29 -14.14 18.50 9.35
N VAL A 30 -13.13 19.21 9.84
CA VAL A 30 -12.15 18.68 10.79
C VAL A 30 -12.64 18.95 12.21
N GLY A 31 -12.72 17.91 13.03
CA GLY A 31 -13.12 17.99 14.44
C GLY A 31 -12.02 17.47 15.36
N ILE A 32 -11.79 18.17 16.47
CA ILE A 32 -10.90 17.73 17.54
C ILE A 32 -11.78 17.42 18.75
N PHE A 33 -11.80 16.16 19.17
CA PHE A 33 -12.66 15.68 20.25
C PHE A 33 -11.82 15.19 21.41
N GLU A 34 -12.02 15.79 22.57
CA GLU A 34 -11.43 15.34 23.83
C GLU A 34 -12.46 14.54 24.62
N SER A 35 -12.03 13.42 25.18
CA SER A 35 -12.87 12.53 25.98
C SER A 35 -11.99 11.87 27.04
N PRO A 36 -12.38 11.92 28.33
CA PRO A 36 -11.60 11.29 29.40
C PRO A 36 -11.43 9.79 29.19
N THR A 37 -10.30 9.25 29.65
CA THR A 37 -10.02 7.81 29.58
C THR A 37 -11.09 7.01 30.33
N GLY A 38 -11.42 5.83 29.81
CA GLY A 38 -12.43 4.95 30.42
C GLY A 38 -13.89 5.28 30.11
N THR A 39 -14.18 6.38 29.40
CA THR A 39 -15.56 6.77 29.05
C THR A 39 -16.11 6.10 27.78
N GLY A 40 -15.42 5.09 27.24
CA GLY A 40 -15.87 4.36 26.05
C GLY A 40 -15.66 5.11 24.73
N LYS A 41 -14.63 5.98 24.65
CA LYS A 41 -14.27 6.76 23.44
C LYS A 41 -14.33 5.94 22.15
N SER A 42 -13.64 4.80 22.12
CA SER A 42 -13.58 3.92 20.95
C SER A 42 -14.96 3.43 20.51
N LEU A 43 -15.78 2.96 21.45
CA LEU A 43 -17.13 2.47 21.14
C LEU A 43 -18.06 3.59 20.67
N SER A 44 -17.99 4.78 21.28
CA SER A 44 -18.72 5.96 20.84
C SER A 44 -18.31 6.38 19.43
N THR A 45 -17.02 6.40 19.13
CA THR A 45 -16.50 6.69 17.78
C THR A 45 -16.98 5.66 16.76
N ILE A 46 -16.95 4.35 17.10
CA ILE A 46 -17.46 3.28 16.24
C ILE A 46 -18.95 3.49 15.95
N CYS A 47 -19.76 3.67 16.99
CA CYS A 47 -21.21 3.78 16.83
C CYS A 47 -21.59 5.03 16.02
N ALA A 48 -20.97 6.18 16.29
CA ALA A 48 -21.21 7.41 15.53
C ALA A 48 -20.88 7.24 14.03
N THR A 49 -19.70 6.71 13.73
CA THR A 49 -19.16 6.67 12.36
C THR A 49 -19.78 5.56 11.52
N LEU A 50 -20.06 4.38 12.11
CA LEU A 50 -20.75 3.30 11.40
C LEU A 50 -22.24 3.58 11.20
N SER A 51 -22.90 4.24 12.17
CA SER A 51 -24.29 4.70 11.97
C SER A 51 -24.37 5.71 10.84
N TRP A 52 -23.43 6.66 10.79
CA TRP A 52 -23.32 7.61 9.70
C TRP A 52 -23.08 6.88 8.36
N LEU A 53 -22.15 5.93 8.30
CA LEU A 53 -21.83 5.22 7.05
C LEU A 53 -23.03 4.46 6.50
N GLU A 54 -23.80 3.76 7.34
CA GLU A 54 -25.02 3.06 6.89
C GLU A 54 -26.07 4.03 6.33
N CYS A 55 -26.30 5.16 7.01
CA CYS A 55 -27.22 6.20 6.54
C CYS A 55 -26.73 6.81 5.22
N PHE A 56 -25.45 7.17 5.15
CA PHE A 56 -24.82 7.78 3.99
C PHE A 56 -24.86 6.85 2.78
N GLU A 57 -24.52 5.57 2.92
CA GLU A 57 -24.58 4.60 1.82
C GLU A 57 -26.02 4.41 1.29
N ARG A 58 -27.01 4.42 2.18
CA ARG A 58 -28.43 4.33 1.80
C ARG A 58 -28.88 5.58 1.04
N GLU A 59 -28.66 6.76 1.62
CA GLU A 59 -29.05 8.05 1.04
C GLU A 59 -28.35 8.29 -0.31
N GLN A 60 -27.06 7.94 -0.42
CA GLN A 60 -26.33 8.00 -1.68
C GLN A 60 -26.98 7.12 -2.76
N ARG A 61 -27.34 5.87 -2.43
CA ARG A 61 -28.00 4.96 -3.39
C ARG A 61 -29.35 5.52 -3.84
N GLU A 62 -30.18 5.98 -2.90
CA GLU A 62 -31.48 6.58 -3.20
C GLU A 62 -31.34 7.84 -4.07
N GLN A 63 -30.35 8.69 -3.79
CA GLN A 63 -30.08 9.90 -4.56
C GLN A 63 -29.62 9.58 -5.99
N LEU A 64 -28.75 8.58 -6.17
CA LEU A 64 -28.29 8.14 -7.49
C LEU A 64 -29.44 7.56 -8.32
N GLU A 65 -30.28 6.73 -7.71
CA GLU A 65 -31.48 6.17 -8.38
C GLU A 65 -32.48 7.26 -8.76
N LYS A 66 -32.66 8.26 -7.88
CA LYS A 66 -33.52 9.41 -8.19
C LYS A 66 -32.96 10.24 -9.36
N GLN A 67 -31.66 10.52 -9.38
CA GLN A 67 -31.03 11.26 -10.49
C GLN A 67 -31.21 10.59 -11.85
N LEU A 68 -31.21 9.25 -11.89
CA LEU A 68 -31.48 8.50 -13.12
C LEU A 68 -32.94 8.64 -13.55
N LYS A 69 -33.89 8.49 -12.62
CA LYS A 69 -35.33 8.66 -12.89
C LYS A 69 -35.65 10.07 -13.37
N ASP A 70 -35.15 11.09 -12.67
CA ASP A 70 -35.35 12.50 -13.03
C ASP A 70 -34.81 12.78 -14.44
N ALA A 71 -33.68 12.18 -14.83
CA ALA A 71 -33.11 12.33 -16.17
C ALA A 71 -33.91 11.62 -17.28
N GLU A 72 -34.51 10.46 -16.98
CA GLU A 72 -35.42 9.76 -17.88
C GLU A 72 -36.71 10.57 -18.12
N GLU A 73 -37.27 11.16 -17.06
CA GLU A 73 -38.47 12.00 -17.14
C GLU A 73 -38.22 13.28 -17.98
N ILE A 74 -37.10 13.98 -17.74
CA ILE A 74 -36.69 15.15 -18.55
C ILE A 74 -36.42 14.74 -20.01
N GLY A 75 -35.99 13.51 -20.25
CA GLY A 75 -35.75 12.98 -21.59
C GLY A 75 -37.02 12.87 -22.44
N ASN A 76 -38.20 12.76 -21.81
CA ASN A 76 -39.50 12.59 -22.46
C ASN A 76 -40.31 13.90 -22.57
N ASP A 77 -39.81 15.02 -22.05
CA ASP A 77 -40.47 16.32 -22.09
C ASP A 77 -40.02 17.13 -23.32
N ASP A 78 -40.82 17.10 -24.38
CA ASP A 78 -40.63 17.86 -25.62
C ASP A 78 -41.35 19.22 -25.56
N GLY A 79 -41.04 20.02 -24.54
CA GLY A 79 -41.66 21.34 -24.32
C GLY A 79 -41.52 22.32 -25.50
N ASP A 80 -42.32 23.39 -25.49
CA ASP A 80 -42.45 24.38 -26.59
C ASP A 80 -41.13 25.08 -27.00
N ASP A 81 -40.17 25.21 -26.08
CA ASP A 81 -38.83 25.76 -26.36
C ASP A 81 -37.80 24.65 -26.52
N TRP A 82 -37.59 24.23 -27.77
CA TRP A 82 -36.71 23.11 -28.13
C TRP A 82 -35.24 23.33 -27.71
N VAL A 83 -34.74 24.58 -27.65
CA VAL A 83 -33.34 24.87 -27.29
C VAL A 83 -33.13 24.71 -25.79
N ALA A 84 -34.06 25.25 -24.98
CA ALA A 84 -34.02 25.11 -23.54
C ALA A 84 -34.24 23.64 -23.09
N ALA A 85 -35.16 22.93 -23.74
CA ALA A 85 -35.38 21.51 -23.52
C ALA A 85 -34.13 20.68 -23.85
N TYR A 86 -33.47 20.95 -24.99
CA TYR A 86 -32.24 20.26 -25.37
C TYR A 86 -31.09 20.48 -24.37
N LYS A 87 -30.91 21.73 -23.88
CA LYS A 87 -29.88 22.03 -22.89
C LYS A 87 -30.13 21.31 -21.56
N LYS A 88 -31.38 21.33 -21.06
CA LYS A 88 -31.78 20.60 -19.85
C LYS A 88 -31.57 19.10 -20.00
N LYS A 89 -31.96 18.53 -21.13
CA LYS A 89 -31.77 17.11 -21.46
C LYS A 89 -30.29 16.73 -21.51
N PHE A 90 -29.45 17.59 -22.09
CA PHE A 90 -28.01 17.36 -22.14
C PHE A 90 -27.35 17.40 -20.75
N GLU A 91 -27.70 18.38 -19.92
CA GLU A 91 -27.20 18.50 -18.55
C GLU A 91 -27.66 17.33 -17.66
N ALA A 92 -28.94 16.97 -17.74
CA ALA A 92 -29.51 15.83 -17.03
C ALA A 92 -28.83 14.52 -17.46
N LYS A 93 -28.63 14.31 -18.77
CA LYS A 93 -27.93 13.14 -19.30
C LYS A 93 -26.47 13.07 -18.85
N ARG A 94 -25.78 14.21 -18.74
CA ARG A 94 -24.40 14.25 -18.24
C ARG A 94 -24.31 13.89 -16.76
N GLN A 95 -25.23 14.40 -15.94
CA GLN A 95 -25.31 14.06 -14.52
C GLN A 95 -25.70 12.58 -14.31
N ALA A 96 -26.68 12.10 -15.09
CA ALA A 96 -27.13 10.71 -15.10
C ALA A 96 -26.01 9.74 -15.47
N SER A 97 -25.17 10.08 -16.47
CA SER A 97 -24.03 9.23 -16.86
C SER A 97 -23.04 9.01 -15.69
N GLY A 98 -22.74 10.06 -14.92
CA GLY A 98 -21.89 9.91 -13.73
C GLY A 98 -22.57 9.16 -12.58
N ALA A 99 -23.90 9.29 -12.45
CA ALA A 99 -24.68 8.53 -11.47
C ALA A 99 -24.76 7.04 -11.83
N GLU A 100 -24.93 6.73 -13.11
CA GLU A 100 -24.96 5.37 -13.67
C GLU A 100 -23.64 4.64 -13.43
N GLU A 101 -22.50 5.29 -13.73
CA GLU A 101 -21.16 4.72 -13.48
C GLU A 101 -20.97 4.38 -11.99
N LYS A 102 -21.38 5.28 -11.09
CA LYS A 102 -21.32 5.04 -9.64
C LYS A 102 -22.21 3.89 -9.21
N LEU A 103 -23.43 3.80 -9.73
CA LEU A 103 -24.36 2.72 -9.41
C LEU A 103 -23.85 1.38 -9.93
N GLN A 104 -23.27 1.35 -11.14
CA GLN A 104 -22.63 0.17 -11.71
C GLN A 104 -21.44 -0.28 -10.85
N ASN A 105 -20.59 0.65 -10.42
CA ASN A 105 -19.51 0.38 -9.47
C ASN A 105 -20.04 -0.29 -8.18
N LEU A 106 -21.08 0.27 -7.56
CA LEU A 106 -21.70 -0.32 -6.35
C LEU A 106 -22.28 -1.72 -6.61
N ARG A 107 -22.91 -1.94 -7.77
CA ARG A 107 -23.45 -3.26 -8.17
C ARG A 107 -22.33 -4.30 -8.31
N LEU A 108 -21.22 -3.95 -8.93
CA LEU A 108 -20.05 -4.84 -9.07
C LEU A 108 -19.49 -5.25 -7.70
N ILE A 109 -19.43 -4.31 -6.74
CA ILE A 109 -19.02 -4.59 -5.36
C ILE A 109 -20.01 -5.56 -4.70
N ASP A 110 -21.31 -5.30 -4.80
CA ASP A 110 -22.35 -6.15 -4.21
C ASP A 110 -22.34 -7.57 -4.79
N GLU A 111 -22.12 -7.71 -6.10
CA GLU A 111 -21.96 -9.00 -6.78
C GLU A 111 -20.71 -9.74 -6.30
N ARG A 112 -19.57 -9.06 -6.23
CA ARG A 112 -18.32 -9.67 -5.74
C ARG A 112 -18.44 -10.13 -4.29
N ILE A 113 -19.14 -9.37 -3.45
CA ILE A 113 -19.41 -9.74 -2.04
C ILE A 113 -20.36 -10.94 -1.97
N LYS A 114 -21.42 -10.98 -2.81
CA LYS A 114 -22.33 -12.14 -2.87
C LYS A 114 -21.57 -13.41 -3.27
N GLN A 115 -20.69 -13.32 -4.26
CA GLN A 115 -19.80 -14.42 -4.66
C GLN A 115 -18.89 -14.86 -3.52
N ALA A 116 -18.25 -13.92 -2.80
CA ALA A 116 -17.38 -14.25 -1.66
C ALA A 116 -18.14 -14.89 -0.48
N ARG A 117 -19.45 -14.63 -0.33
CA ARG A 117 -20.28 -15.22 0.73
C ARG A 117 -20.79 -16.62 0.40
N SER A 118 -20.88 -17.00 -0.87
CA SER A 118 -21.53 -18.25 -1.31
C SER A 118 -20.62 -19.50 -1.28
N ASP A 119 -19.39 -19.43 -0.77
CA ASP A 119 -18.38 -20.50 -0.84
C ASP A 119 -18.88 -21.93 -0.47
N LYS A 120 -18.84 -22.88 -1.45
CA LYS A 120 -18.17 -24.21 -1.30
C LYS A 120 -18.21 -25.26 -2.45
N LYS A 121 -18.95 -25.15 -3.57
CA LYS A 121 -19.04 -26.31 -4.52
C LYS A 121 -18.73 -26.08 -6.01
N GLU A 122 -18.76 -24.87 -6.55
CA GLU A 122 -18.65 -24.69 -8.02
C GLU A 122 -17.24 -24.41 -8.54
N ARG A 123 -16.34 -23.76 -7.78
CA ARG A 123 -14.97 -23.47 -8.24
C ARG A 123 -14.18 -24.74 -8.57
N LYS A 124 -14.40 -25.85 -7.83
CA LYS A 124 -13.75 -27.14 -8.08
C LYS A 124 -14.14 -27.78 -9.43
N ARG A 125 -15.20 -27.29 -10.10
CA ARG A 125 -15.61 -27.74 -11.44
C ARG A 125 -15.03 -26.89 -12.58
N ARG A 126 -14.62 -25.64 -12.33
CA ARG A 126 -14.03 -24.78 -13.38
C ARG A 126 -12.54 -25.05 -13.59
N CYS A 127 -11.79 -25.43 -12.56
CA CYS A 127 -10.36 -25.72 -12.68
C CYS A 127 -10.01 -27.08 -13.31
N ALA A 128 -11.00 -27.85 -13.80
CA ALA A 128 -10.76 -29.13 -14.46
C ALA A 128 -10.94 -29.07 -15.99
N ALA A 129 -11.22 -27.88 -16.56
CA ALA A 129 -11.63 -27.76 -17.96
C ALA A 129 -10.76 -26.84 -18.83
N ASP A 130 -9.86 -26.04 -18.27
CA ASP A 130 -8.98 -25.14 -19.05
C ASP A 130 -7.50 -25.34 -18.66
N ASP A 131 -6.98 -26.54 -18.93
CA ASP A 131 -5.56 -26.72 -19.27
C ASP A 131 -5.48 -26.65 -20.81
N MET A 132 -5.45 -25.43 -21.35
CA MET A 132 -5.04 -25.17 -22.73
C MET A 132 -3.82 -24.27 -22.66
N ASP A 133 -2.70 -24.86 -23.07
CA ASP A 133 -1.37 -24.27 -23.13
C ASP A 133 -1.36 -22.95 -23.91
N ASP A 134 -1.12 -21.83 -23.21
CA ASP A 134 -0.71 -20.57 -23.84
C ASP A 134 0.83 -20.49 -23.80
N GLU A 135 1.47 -21.08 -24.81
CA GLU A 135 2.89 -20.92 -25.11
C GLU A 135 3.18 -19.46 -25.52
N LEU A 136 3.66 -18.65 -24.56
CA LEU A 136 4.30 -17.37 -24.87
C LEU A 136 5.77 -17.60 -25.27
N PRO A 137 6.28 -16.92 -26.32
CA PRO A 137 7.56 -17.25 -26.94
C PRO A 137 8.74 -16.90 -26.02
N LEU A 138 9.56 -17.91 -25.74
CA LEU A 138 10.83 -17.80 -25.01
C LEU A 138 11.88 -17.09 -25.88
N SER A 139 12.32 -15.91 -25.47
CA SER A 139 13.64 -15.41 -25.86
C SER A 139 14.71 -16.13 -25.03
N ASN A 140 15.44 -17.02 -25.69
CA ASN A 140 16.59 -17.71 -25.12
C ASN A 140 17.78 -16.74 -25.02
N GLU A 141 18.02 -16.19 -23.84
CA GLU A 141 19.33 -15.68 -23.45
C GLU A 141 19.81 -16.44 -22.21
N ASN A 142 20.56 -17.52 -22.48
CA ASN A 142 21.37 -18.20 -21.47
C ASN A 142 22.55 -17.29 -21.11
N ASP A 143 22.35 -16.46 -20.10
CA ASP A 143 23.40 -15.66 -19.49
C ASP A 143 23.68 -16.19 -18.09
N ASP A 144 24.73 -17.00 -17.96
CA ASP A 144 25.28 -17.48 -16.68
C ASP A 144 26.13 -16.38 -15.99
N ASP A 145 25.77 -15.09 -16.11
CA ASP A 145 26.46 -14.00 -15.41
C ASP A 145 25.99 -13.93 -13.95
N PRO A 146 26.82 -14.30 -12.95
CA PRO A 146 26.44 -14.23 -11.54
C PRO A 146 26.12 -12.80 -11.10
N ASP A 147 26.63 -11.78 -11.79
CA ASP A 147 26.46 -10.37 -11.45
C ASP A 147 25.28 -9.68 -12.16
N LYS A 148 24.51 -10.38 -13.01
CA LYS A 148 23.41 -9.78 -13.82
C LYS A 148 22.40 -8.97 -13.01
N ASP A 149 22.02 -9.44 -11.81
CA ASP A 149 21.04 -8.76 -10.96
C ASP A 149 21.57 -7.52 -10.22
N ILE A 150 22.90 -7.41 -10.10
CA ILE A 150 23.59 -6.30 -9.44
C ILE A 150 24.15 -5.33 -10.49
N ALA A 151 24.31 -5.80 -11.72
CA ALA A 151 24.82 -5.01 -12.83
C ALA A 151 23.95 -3.76 -13.08
N PRO A 152 24.53 -2.68 -13.61
CA PRO A 152 23.79 -1.47 -14.00
C PRO A 152 22.71 -1.80 -15.04
N ASP A 153 21.53 -1.16 -14.96
CA ASP A 153 20.46 -1.39 -15.96
C ASP A 153 20.85 -0.78 -17.31
N GLU A 154 20.34 -1.37 -18.39
CA GLU A 154 20.72 -0.98 -19.75
C GLU A 154 20.14 0.37 -20.21
N GLU A 155 19.04 0.85 -19.62
CA GLU A 155 18.44 2.13 -20.01
C GLU A 155 17.99 3.01 -18.84
N TYR A 156 18.77 4.08 -18.58
CA TYR A 156 18.29 5.27 -17.91
C TYR A 156 18.26 6.42 -18.95
N SER A 157 17.08 6.68 -19.50
CA SER A 157 16.78 7.90 -20.25
C SER A 157 16.15 8.94 -19.32
N SER A 158 16.63 10.17 -19.41
CA SER A 158 16.22 11.31 -18.56
C SER A 158 14.92 11.98 -19.04
N ASP A 159 14.42 11.61 -20.22
CA ASP A 159 13.31 12.30 -20.92
C ASP A 159 11.97 11.54 -20.85
N ASP A 160 11.79 10.64 -19.88
CA ASP A 160 10.46 10.07 -19.62
C ASP A 160 9.60 11.09 -18.88
N GLU A 161 8.86 11.90 -19.65
CA GLU A 161 7.57 12.41 -19.20
C GLU A 161 6.72 11.21 -18.79
N SER A 162 6.41 11.11 -17.49
CA SER A 162 5.67 10.01 -16.92
C SER A 162 4.31 9.88 -17.59
N THR A 163 4.21 8.96 -18.56
CA THR A 163 2.94 8.58 -19.15
C THR A 163 2.21 7.75 -18.09
N SER A 164 1.25 8.36 -17.42
CA SER A 164 0.36 7.69 -16.46
C SER A 164 -0.35 6.55 -17.18
N GLN A 165 0.12 5.32 -16.95
CA GLN A 165 -0.59 4.11 -17.37
C GLN A 165 -1.96 4.14 -16.69
N ASN A 166 -3.00 4.41 -17.48
CA ASN A 166 -4.40 4.31 -17.08
C ASN A 166 -4.73 2.85 -16.77
N SER A 167 -4.39 2.38 -15.57
CA SER A 167 -5.00 1.19 -15.00
C SER A 167 -6.47 1.49 -14.74
N ALA A 168 -7.39 0.70 -15.32
CA ALA A 168 -8.81 0.80 -15.03
C ALA A 168 -9.03 0.88 -13.51
N LYS A 169 -9.77 1.90 -13.03
CA LYS A 169 -9.99 2.10 -11.60
C LYS A 169 -10.78 0.92 -11.05
N GLU A 170 -10.20 0.19 -10.10
CA GLU A 170 -10.89 -0.88 -9.39
C GLU A 170 -12.15 -0.33 -8.67
N PRO A 171 -13.24 -1.12 -8.63
CA PRO A 171 -14.47 -0.68 -7.99
C PRO A 171 -14.24 -0.43 -6.50
N SER A 172 -14.72 0.72 -6.01
CA SER A 172 -14.47 1.15 -4.63
C SER A 172 -15.68 1.82 -3.99
N CYS A 173 -15.83 1.61 -2.67
CA CYS A 173 -16.86 2.25 -1.85
C CYS A 173 -16.26 3.36 -0.96
N THR A 174 -17.13 4.17 -0.34
CA THR A 174 -16.76 5.10 0.73
C THR A 174 -16.17 4.35 1.92
N LYS A 175 -15.13 4.92 2.53
CA LYS A 175 -14.32 4.28 3.57
C LYS A 175 -14.22 5.14 4.82
N ILE A 176 -14.10 4.44 5.94
CA ILE A 176 -13.62 5.00 7.20
C ILE A 176 -12.20 4.47 7.41
N PHE A 177 -11.22 5.36 7.36
CA PHE A 177 -9.85 5.08 7.75
C PHE A 177 -9.70 5.32 9.25
N TYR A 178 -9.36 4.28 10.00
CA TYR A 178 -9.07 4.40 11.43
C TYR A 178 -7.58 4.21 11.64
N ALA A 179 -6.92 5.30 12.05
CA ALA A 179 -5.49 5.35 12.26
C ALA A 179 -5.15 5.37 13.74
N SER A 180 -4.20 4.53 14.14
CA SER A 180 -3.73 4.45 15.52
C SER A 180 -2.21 4.26 15.57
N ARG A 181 -1.62 4.51 16.75
CA ARG A 181 -0.18 4.44 16.96
C ARG A 181 0.35 3.01 16.93
N THR A 182 -0.39 2.06 17.49
CA THR A 182 0.08 0.67 17.69
C THR A 182 -0.83 -0.36 17.03
N HIS A 183 -0.24 -1.48 16.60
CA HIS A 183 -1.01 -2.59 16.04
C HIS A 183 -1.97 -3.24 17.07
N SER A 184 -1.65 -3.20 18.37
CA SER A 184 -2.53 -3.70 19.43
C SER A 184 -3.79 -2.85 19.58
N GLN A 185 -3.68 -1.52 19.48
CA GLN A 185 -4.85 -0.63 19.48
C GLN A 185 -5.76 -0.90 18.27
N LEU A 186 -5.20 -1.12 17.09
CA LEU A 186 -5.99 -1.50 15.90
C LEU A 186 -6.73 -2.84 16.11
N GLN A 187 -6.07 -3.83 16.72
CA GLN A 187 -6.71 -5.11 17.05
C GLN A 187 -7.82 -4.97 18.10
N GLN A 188 -7.61 -4.10 19.09
CA GLN A 188 -8.64 -3.77 20.08
C GLN A 188 -9.85 -3.13 19.42
N PHE A 189 -9.64 -2.13 18.57
CA PHE A 189 -10.70 -1.46 17.81
C PHE A 189 -11.49 -2.44 16.94
N ALA A 190 -10.80 -3.32 16.21
CA ALA A 190 -11.44 -4.38 15.42
C ALA A 190 -12.32 -5.30 16.30
N SER A 191 -11.84 -5.63 17.50
CA SER A 191 -12.57 -6.48 18.45
C SER A 191 -13.77 -5.75 19.08
N GLU A 192 -13.69 -4.43 19.25
CA GLU A 192 -14.80 -3.61 19.74
C GLU A 192 -15.91 -3.47 18.72
N ILE A 193 -15.60 -3.38 17.42
CA ILE A 193 -16.62 -3.41 16.36
C ILE A 193 -17.48 -4.67 16.46
N LEU A 194 -16.87 -5.83 16.77
CA LEU A 194 -17.59 -7.10 16.92
C LEU A 194 -18.59 -7.13 18.09
N LYS A 195 -18.48 -6.19 19.05
CA LYS A 195 -19.43 -6.05 20.16
C LYS A 195 -20.70 -5.29 19.76
N THR A 196 -20.70 -4.65 18.58
CA THR A 196 -21.81 -3.86 18.08
C THR A 196 -22.70 -4.68 17.13
N ARG A 197 -23.87 -4.13 16.77
CA ARG A 197 -24.71 -4.72 15.70
C ARG A 197 -24.08 -4.58 14.31
N PHE A 198 -23.14 -3.67 14.15
CA PHE A 198 -22.56 -3.35 12.85
C PHE A 198 -21.71 -4.52 12.33
N ARG A 199 -21.77 -4.73 11.02
CA ARG A 199 -21.00 -5.77 10.33
C ARG A 199 -20.26 -5.19 9.11
N PRO A 200 -19.42 -4.15 9.30
CA PRO A 200 -18.70 -3.56 8.19
C PRO A 200 -17.64 -4.51 7.66
N ARG A 201 -17.30 -4.38 6.38
CA ARG A 201 -16.11 -5.06 5.80
C ARG A 201 -14.86 -4.36 6.31
N ILE A 202 -14.08 -5.07 7.13
CA ILE A 202 -12.88 -4.54 7.78
C ILE A 202 -11.64 -5.16 7.15
N VAL A 203 -10.64 -4.33 6.85
CA VAL A 203 -9.28 -4.78 6.53
C VAL A 203 -8.30 -4.02 7.41
N THR A 204 -7.23 -4.69 7.83
CA THR A 204 -6.11 -4.02 8.50
C THR A 204 -4.90 -4.00 7.57
N VAL A 205 -4.39 -2.79 7.33
CA VAL A 205 -3.17 -2.54 6.61
C VAL A 205 -1.97 -2.72 7.55
N GLY A 206 -0.92 -3.38 7.08
CA GLY A 206 0.27 -3.64 7.89
C GLY A 206 1.49 -3.93 7.04
N SER A 207 2.69 -3.79 7.59
CA SER A 207 3.92 -4.10 6.84
C SER A 207 4.00 -5.58 6.47
N ARG A 208 4.88 -5.92 5.51
CA ARG A 208 5.23 -7.33 5.25
C ARG A 208 5.75 -8.01 6.52
N GLN A 209 6.43 -7.30 7.41
CA GLN A 209 6.87 -7.83 8.70
C GLN A 209 5.69 -8.28 9.59
N ALA A 210 4.56 -7.59 9.55
CA ALA A 210 3.38 -7.92 10.33
C ALA A 210 2.52 -9.04 9.70
N LEU A 211 2.46 -9.10 8.36
CA LEU A 211 1.53 -9.97 7.62
C LEU A 211 2.19 -11.21 6.99
N CYS A 212 3.53 -11.24 6.85
CA CYS A 212 4.20 -12.34 6.17
C CYS A 212 4.16 -13.64 7.01
N VAL A 213 3.72 -14.72 6.35
CA VAL A 213 3.64 -16.07 6.92
C VAL A 213 4.81 -16.96 6.52
N ASN A 214 5.65 -16.52 5.58
CA ASN A 214 6.85 -17.24 5.18
C ASN A 214 7.95 -17.06 6.24
N ASP A 215 8.32 -18.13 6.94
CA ASP A 215 9.27 -18.07 8.05
C ASP A 215 10.68 -17.63 7.60
N VAL A 216 11.10 -17.96 6.38
CA VAL A 216 12.41 -17.54 5.81
C VAL A 216 12.45 -16.03 5.59
N VAL A 217 11.32 -15.45 5.19
CA VAL A 217 11.21 -13.99 5.00
C VAL A 217 11.07 -13.31 6.36
N ARG A 218 10.27 -13.88 7.27
CA ARG A 218 10.01 -13.31 8.60
C ARG A 218 11.23 -13.38 9.53
N SER A 219 12.16 -14.30 9.31
CA SER A 219 13.41 -14.37 10.09
C SER A 219 14.35 -13.20 9.86
N LEU A 220 14.14 -12.42 8.78
CA LEU A 220 14.92 -11.21 8.51
C LEU A 220 14.50 -10.12 9.52
N LYS A 221 15.49 -9.55 10.24
CA LYS A 221 15.23 -8.59 11.33
C LYS A 221 14.73 -7.23 10.82
N HIS A 222 15.16 -6.82 9.63
CA HIS A 222 14.90 -5.48 9.11
C HIS A 222 13.83 -5.47 8.01
N SER A 223 12.92 -4.48 8.07
CA SER A 223 11.80 -4.33 7.13
C SER A 223 12.23 -4.23 5.65
N HIS A 224 13.35 -3.54 5.36
CA HIS A 224 13.86 -3.44 3.99
C HIS A 224 14.29 -4.81 3.44
N LEU A 225 14.99 -5.63 4.22
CA LEU A 225 15.40 -6.99 3.83
C LEU A 225 14.17 -7.90 3.59
N ILE A 226 13.15 -7.77 4.44
CA ILE A 226 11.86 -8.48 4.27
C ILE A 226 11.24 -8.13 2.92
N ASN A 227 11.20 -6.83 2.57
CA ASN A 227 10.62 -6.37 1.32
C ASN A 227 11.40 -6.89 0.11
N GLU A 228 12.72 -6.75 0.12
CA GLU A 228 13.59 -7.22 -0.97
C GLU A 228 13.46 -8.73 -1.15
N LYS A 229 13.53 -9.51 -0.07
CA LYS A 229 13.43 -10.96 -0.14
C LYS A 229 12.05 -11.42 -0.62
N CYS A 230 10.99 -10.75 -0.18
CA CYS A 230 9.64 -11.01 -0.66
C CYS A 230 9.53 -10.77 -2.17
N ASP A 231 10.09 -9.67 -2.67
CA ASP A 231 10.04 -9.37 -4.10
C ASP A 231 10.92 -10.33 -4.92
N GLU A 232 12.10 -10.72 -4.43
CA GLU A 232 12.90 -11.80 -5.03
C GLU A 232 12.12 -13.10 -5.19
N LEU A 233 11.43 -13.55 -4.13
CA LEU A 233 10.67 -14.79 -4.14
C LEU A 233 9.38 -14.73 -4.99
N ARG A 234 8.95 -13.53 -5.41
CA ARG A 234 7.79 -13.35 -6.30
C ARG A 234 8.18 -13.42 -7.76
N HIS A 235 9.40 -13.03 -8.11
CA HIS A 235 9.89 -13.10 -9.48
C HIS A 235 10.42 -14.52 -9.76
N LYS A 236 9.65 -15.33 -10.51
CA LYS A 236 10.11 -16.63 -11.01
C LYS A 236 11.36 -16.42 -11.88
N LYS A 237 12.52 -16.92 -11.44
CA LYS A 237 13.65 -17.14 -12.35
C LYS A 237 13.52 -18.52 -12.98
N THR A 238 13.17 -18.58 -14.25
CA THR A 238 13.18 -19.79 -15.08
C THR A 238 14.64 -20.20 -15.35
N ALA A 239 15.33 -20.73 -14.34
CA ALA A 239 16.61 -21.39 -14.56
C ALA A 239 16.36 -22.89 -14.73
N ASN A 240 16.11 -23.32 -15.97
CA ASN A 240 16.16 -24.74 -16.32
C ASN A 240 17.62 -25.21 -16.29
N LYS A 241 18.10 -25.62 -15.12
CA LYS A 241 19.41 -26.27 -15.01
C LYS A 241 19.31 -27.70 -15.55
N ARG A 242 19.42 -27.89 -16.86
CA ARG A 242 19.77 -29.19 -17.44
C ARG A 242 21.26 -29.41 -17.22
N GLN A 243 21.63 -30.04 -16.10
CA GLN A 243 22.96 -30.65 -16.00
C GLN A 243 23.03 -31.77 -17.04
N LYS A 244 23.90 -31.62 -18.06
CA LYS A 244 24.41 -32.78 -18.80
C LYS A 244 25.24 -33.58 -17.80
N VAL A 245 24.71 -34.69 -17.34
CA VAL A 245 25.43 -35.69 -16.55
C VAL A 245 25.93 -36.73 -17.55
N ASP A 246 27.24 -36.88 -17.64
CA ASP A 246 27.87 -38.06 -18.22
C ASP A 246 27.34 -39.31 -17.53
N GLN A 247 27.26 -40.40 -18.29
CA GLN A 247 26.59 -41.65 -17.93
C GLN A 247 27.00 -42.17 -16.54
N ASN A 248 26.01 -42.70 -15.82
CA ASN A 248 26.07 -43.41 -14.53
C ASN A 248 26.14 -42.56 -13.24
N HIS A 249 25.00 -42.02 -12.83
CA HIS A 249 24.33 -42.32 -11.54
C HIS A 249 23.16 -41.34 -11.33
N LYS A 250 21.91 -41.86 -11.28
CA LYS A 250 20.71 -41.06 -11.02
C LYS A 250 20.61 -40.74 -9.52
N VAL A 251 21.01 -39.53 -9.13
CA VAL A 251 20.49 -38.86 -7.93
C VAL A 251 19.97 -37.50 -8.36
N SER A 252 18.66 -37.42 -8.58
CA SER A 252 17.97 -36.17 -8.86
C SER A 252 17.78 -35.40 -7.55
N SER A 253 18.77 -34.61 -7.13
CA SER A 253 18.54 -33.59 -6.10
C SER A 253 18.00 -32.33 -6.77
N SER A 254 16.69 -32.27 -7.01
CA SER A 254 16.00 -31.05 -7.43
C SER A 254 16.08 -30.03 -6.28
N VAL A 255 16.97 -29.05 -6.39
CA VAL A 255 16.95 -27.90 -5.48
C VAL A 255 15.65 -27.12 -5.79
N PRO A 256 14.74 -26.89 -4.82
CA PRO A 256 13.46 -26.25 -5.11
C PRO A 256 13.69 -24.82 -5.61
N GLN A 257 13.12 -24.49 -6.76
CA GLN A 257 13.12 -23.14 -7.33
C GLN A 257 12.56 -22.12 -6.33
N CYS A 258 13.23 -20.96 -6.23
CA CYS A 258 12.99 -19.85 -5.31
C CYS A 258 11.67 -19.09 -5.59
N SER A 259 10.52 -19.75 -5.52
CA SER A 259 9.21 -19.08 -5.49
C SER A 259 8.61 -19.13 -4.09
N CYS A 260 7.98 -18.04 -3.64
CA CYS A 260 7.29 -18.04 -2.35
C CYS A 260 6.11 -19.03 -2.37
N PRO A 261 6.02 -20.00 -1.43
CA PRO A 261 4.95 -21.00 -1.43
C PRO A 261 3.55 -20.41 -1.21
N TYR A 262 3.50 -19.19 -0.65
CA TYR A 262 2.27 -18.44 -0.37
C TYR A 262 1.87 -17.49 -1.52
N TRP A 263 2.69 -17.37 -2.57
CA TRP A 263 2.43 -16.50 -3.72
C TRP A 263 1.73 -17.28 -4.84
N ARG A 264 0.44 -17.58 -4.63
CA ARG A 264 -0.42 -18.27 -5.60
C ARG A 264 -1.74 -17.50 -5.73
N ALA A 265 -2.20 -17.29 -6.96
CA ALA A 265 -3.36 -16.44 -7.26
C ALA A 265 -4.63 -16.98 -6.59
N ASP A 266 -5.01 -18.23 -6.84
CA ASP A 266 -6.27 -18.79 -6.33
C ASP A 266 -6.36 -18.80 -4.79
N PRO A 267 -5.32 -19.25 -4.04
CA PRO A 267 -5.36 -19.20 -2.58
C PRO A 267 -5.41 -17.76 -2.03
N ILE A 268 -4.74 -16.81 -2.70
CA ILE A 268 -4.81 -15.39 -2.31
C ILE A 268 -6.23 -14.87 -2.54
N GLU A 269 -6.86 -15.24 -3.65
CA GLU A 269 -8.25 -14.88 -3.93
C GLU A 269 -9.20 -15.48 -2.90
N ASP A 270 -9.07 -16.76 -2.57
CA ASP A 270 -9.87 -17.42 -1.54
C ASP A 270 -9.70 -16.76 -0.16
N LEU A 271 -8.48 -16.34 0.21
CA LEU A 271 -8.26 -15.59 1.45
C LEU A 271 -8.89 -14.20 1.38
N THR A 272 -8.85 -13.54 0.22
CA THR A 272 -9.52 -12.25 -0.02
C THR A 272 -11.04 -12.40 0.16
N ASP A 273 -11.62 -13.47 -0.36
CA ASP A 273 -13.04 -13.79 -0.22
C ASP A 273 -13.43 -14.02 1.25
N GLN A 274 -12.55 -14.65 2.04
CA GLN A 274 -12.76 -14.80 3.48
C GLN A 274 -12.71 -13.47 4.25
N ILE A 275 -11.89 -12.51 3.81
CA ILE A 275 -11.88 -11.14 4.37
C ILE A 275 -13.19 -10.42 4.02
N LEU A 276 -13.58 -10.43 2.73
CA LEU A 276 -14.78 -9.74 2.24
C LEU A 276 -16.09 -10.34 2.78
N SER A 277 -16.10 -11.64 3.07
CA SER A 277 -17.25 -12.34 3.69
C SER A 277 -17.35 -12.16 5.20
N LEU A 278 -16.54 -11.28 5.81
CA LEU A 278 -16.55 -10.94 7.24
C LEU A 278 -16.11 -12.09 8.17
N LYS A 279 -15.54 -13.17 7.63
CA LYS A 279 -15.05 -14.32 8.42
C LYS A 279 -13.79 -13.97 9.22
N LEU A 280 -13.00 -13.00 8.74
CA LEU A 280 -11.67 -12.67 9.25
C LEU A 280 -11.56 -11.19 9.70
N PRO A 281 -12.14 -10.82 10.85
CA PRO A 281 -12.18 -9.42 11.30
C PRO A 281 -10.85 -8.88 11.84
N THR A 282 -9.87 -9.74 12.13
CA THR A 282 -8.61 -9.33 12.77
C THR A 282 -7.39 -9.84 12.01
N VAL A 283 -6.29 -9.07 12.05
CA VAL A 283 -5.00 -9.45 11.45
C VAL A 283 -4.57 -10.86 11.84
N SER A 284 -4.69 -11.21 13.12
CA SER A 284 -4.29 -12.53 13.63
C SER A 284 -5.05 -13.67 12.93
N LYS A 285 -6.36 -13.50 12.72
CA LYS A 285 -7.18 -14.48 11.99
C LYS A 285 -6.82 -14.55 10.51
N VAL A 286 -6.52 -13.41 9.87
CA VAL A 286 -6.06 -13.38 8.47
C VAL A 286 -4.73 -14.12 8.31
N VAL A 287 -3.78 -13.89 9.21
CA VAL A 287 -2.47 -14.58 9.22
C VAL A 287 -2.64 -16.08 9.45
N GLN A 288 -3.51 -16.48 10.40
CA GLN A 288 -3.79 -17.89 10.68
C GLN A 288 -4.45 -18.59 9.47
N SER A 289 -5.44 -17.95 8.85
CA SER A 289 -6.11 -18.50 7.66
C SER A 289 -5.17 -18.58 6.46
N GLY A 290 -4.34 -17.55 6.23
CA GLY A 290 -3.34 -17.58 5.17
C GLY A 290 -2.30 -18.68 5.33
N LYS A 291 -1.91 -19.02 6.56
CA LYS A 291 -1.09 -20.21 6.83
C LYS A 291 -1.82 -21.49 6.44
N ALA A 292 -3.08 -21.64 6.85
CA ALA A 292 -3.87 -22.84 6.58
C ALA A 292 -4.16 -23.05 5.07
N LEU A 293 -4.39 -21.96 4.33
CA LEU A 293 -4.69 -21.99 2.89
C LEU A 293 -3.44 -21.95 2.00
N PHE A 294 -2.25 -21.78 2.58
CA PHE A 294 -1.03 -21.49 1.83
C PHE A 294 -1.21 -20.28 0.88
N ALA A 295 -1.77 -19.20 1.43
CA ALA A 295 -2.08 -17.95 0.77
C ALA A 295 -1.34 -16.78 1.45
N CYS A 296 -0.92 -15.76 0.71
CA CYS A 296 -0.21 -14.62 1.27
C CYS A 296 -1.17 -13.59 1.90
N PRO A 297 -1.16 -13.39 3.24
CA PRO A 297 -2.03 -12.42 3.90
C PRO A 297 -1.80 -10.98 3.45
N TYR A 298 -0.53 -10.61 3.19
CA TYR A 298 -0.19 -9.25 2.76
C TYR A 298 -0.90 -8.85 1.47
N PHE A 299 -0.87 -9.72 0.45
CA PHE A 299 -1.51 -9.44 -0.82
C PHE A 299 -3.02 -9.63 -0.78
N ALA A 300 -3.53 -10.60 -0.02
CA ALA A 300 -4.97 -10.74 0.18
C ALA A 300 -5.59 -9.50 0.86
N SER A 301 -4.97 -8.99 1.93
CA SER A 301 -5.38 -7.73 2.56
C SER A 301 -5.34 -6.56 1.57
N ARG A 302 -4.28 -6.46 0.76
CA ARG A 302 -4.15 -5.40 -0.24
C ARG A 302 -5.26 -5.47 -1.30
N SER A 303 -5.55 -6.65 -1.83
CA SER A 303 -6.63 -6.86 -2.82
C SER A 303 -8.02 -6.61 -2.25
N SER A 304 -8.24 -6.87 -0.95
CA SER A 304 -9.53 -6.59 -0.30
C SER A 304 -9.80 -5.11 -0.05
N LEU A 305 -8.77 -4.25 -0.07
CA LEU A 305 -8.84 -2.87 0.42
C LEU A 305 -9.87 -2.01 -0.30
N ALA A 306 -9.96 -2.13 -1.64
CA ALA A 306 -10.87 -1.31 -2.45
C ALA A 306 -12.36 -1.51 -2.05
N MET A 307 -12.72 -2.73 -1.65
CA MET A 307 -14.10 -3.15 -1.35
C MET A 307 -14.43 -3.13 0.15
N CYS A 308 -13.46 -2.87 1.03
CA CYS A 308 -13.67 -2.73 2.46
C CYS A 308 -14.20 -1.33 2.85
N GLN A 309 -15.09 -1.30 3.83
CA GLN A 309 -15.70 -0.09 4.39
C GLN A 309 -14.86 0.52 5.49
N VAL A 310 -14.18 -0.31 6.29
CA VAL A 310 -13.34 0.14 7.39
C VAL A 310 -11.92 -0.33 7.15
N VAL A 311 -10.99 0.62 7.10
CA VAL A 311 -9.57 0.35 6.89
C VAL A 311 -8.80 0.76 8.13
N LEU A 312 -8.26 -0.22 8.83
CA LEU A 312 -7.43 -0.02 10.02
C LEU A 312 -5.97 0.12 9.59
N LEU A 313 -5.29 1.20 9.99
CA LEU A 313 -3.92 1.44 9.52
C LEU A 313 -3.04 2.12 10.58
N PRO A 314 -1.73 1.83 10.62
CA PRO A 314 -0.79 2.56 11.47
C PRO A 314 -0.60 4.01 11.01
N TYR A 315 -0.24 4.90 11.93
CA TYR A 315 0.12 6.29 11.63
C TYR A 315 1.14 6.42 10.48
N GLN A 316 2.14 5.53 10.42
CA GLN A 316 3.18 5.61 9.40
C GLN A 316 2.61 5.38 8.00
N VAL A 317 1.61 4.51 7.88
CA VAL A 317 0.90 4.30 6.61
C VAL A 317 0.06 5.53 6.30
N LEU A 318 -0.63 6.13 7.28
CA LEU A 318 -1.43 7.33 7.05
C LEU A 318 -0.59 8.54 6.64
N LEU A 319 0.59 8.73 7.23
CA LEU A 319 1.34 9.98 7.13
C LEU A 319 2.38 9.96 6.02
N HIS A 320 2.95 8.79 5.70
CA HIS A 320 3.95 8.66 4.66
C HIS A 320 3.31 8.46 3.27
N LYS A 321 3.45 9.46 2.38
CA LYS A 321 2.84 9.48 1.03
C LYS A 321 3.15 8.23 0.20
N SER A 322 4.43 7.87 0.09
CA SER A 322 4.85 6.69 -0.68
C SER A 322 4.24 5.39 -0.14
N THR A 323 4.08 5.26 1.19
CA THR A 323 3.42 4.09 1.78
C THR A 323 1.92 4.06 1.49
N ARG A 324 1.24 5.22 1.51
CA ARG A 324 -0.18 5.33 1.12
C ARG A 324 -0.39 4.88 -0.32
N GLU A 325 0.41 5.41 -1.24
CA GLU A 325 0.33 5.10 -2.67
C GLU A 325 0.61 3.62 -2.94
N ALA A 326 1.62 3.04 -2.28
CA ALA A 326 1.94 1.61 -2.39
C ALA A 326 0.79 0.69 -1.94
N TRP A 327 -0.04 1.14 -0.99
CA TRP A 327 -1.22 0.43 -0.51
C TRP A 327 -2.50 0.77 -1.27
N GLY A 328 -2.50 1.79 -2.15
CA GLY A 328 -3.71 2.27 -2.80
C GLY A 328 -4.67 3.02 -1.86
N VAL A 329 -4.15 3.62 -0.79
CA VAL A 329 -4.95 4.40 0.16
C VAL A 329 -5.22 5.79 -0.43
N ASN A 330 -6.44 5.99 -0.92
CA ASN A 330 -6.96 7.31 -1.28
C ASN A 330 -7.81 7.88 -0.14
N LEU A 331 -7.47 9.08 0.34
CA LEU A 331 -8.18 9.75 1.44
C LEU A 331 -9.31 10.66 0.95
N GLU A 332 -9.30 11.05 -0.33
CA GLU A 332 -10.30 11.97 -0.88
C GLU A 332 -11.70 11.36 -0.83
N GLY A 333 -12.69 12.15 -0.37
CA GLY A 333 -14.08 11.71 -0.24
C GLY A 333 -14.33 10.65 0.84
N ASN A 334 -13.37 10.41 1.73
CA ASN A 334 -13.45 9.41 2.80
C ASN A 334 -13.27 10.05 4.18
N VAL A 335 -13.66 9.32 5.23
CA VAL A 335 -13.55 9.77 6.62
C VAL A 335 -12.26 9.24 7.22
N VAL A 336 -11.47 10.10 7.86
CA VAL A 336 -10.24 9.72 8.56
C VAL A 336 -10.39 10.00 10.05
N ILE A 337 -10.18 8.96 10.86
CA ILE A 337 -10.22 9.01 12.31
C ILE A 337 -8.79 8.77 12.81
N ILE A 338 -8.25 9.72 13.56
CA ILE A 338 -6.94 9.60 14.20
C ILE A 338 -7.17 9.40 15.69
N ASP A 339 -6.82 8.23 16.21
CA ASP A 339 -6.96 7.90 17.62
C ASP A 339 -5.63 8.00 18.37
N GLU A 340 -5.64 8.56 19.57
CA GLU A 340 -4.43 8.94 20.34
C GLU A 340 -3.55 9.97 19.60
N ALA A 341 -4.18 11.02 19.08
CA ALA A 341 -3.55 12.06 18.26
C ALA A 341 -2.48 12.90 19.00
N HIS A 342 -2.33 12.76 20.32
CA HIS A 342 -1.28 13.43 21.08
C HIS A 342 0.14 13.07 20.60
N ASN A 343 0.33 11.88 19.98
CA ASN A 343 1.62 11.44 19.42
C ASN A 343 1.80 11.79 17.93
N LEU A 344 0.85 12.49 17.32
CA LEU A 344 0.83 12.71 15.89
C LEU A 344 2.07 13.48 15.42
N LEU A 345 2.39 14.60 16.11
CA LEU A 345 3.52 15.47 15.77
C LEU A 345 4.86 14.73 15.87
N GLN A 346 5.06 13.97 16.95
CA GLN A 346 6.27 13.16 17.12
C GLN A 346 6.40 12.10 16.00
N THR A 347 5.28 11.51 15.59
CA THR A 347 5.28 10.51 14.52
C THR A 347 5.59 11.14 13.16
N VAL A 348 5.04 12.32 12.87
CA VAL A 348 5.38 13.09 11.65
C VAL A 348 6.87 13.41 11.62
N ALA A 349 7.42 13.93 12.73
CA ALA A 349 8.84 14.23 12.83
C ALA A 349 9.71 12.98 12.57
N ALA A 350 9.37 11.85 13.21
CA ALA A 350 10.11 10.59 13.06
C ALA A 350 10.03 9.99 11.64
N VAL A 351 8.90 10.15 10.93
CA VAL A 351 8.73 9.66 9.54
C VAL A 351 9.59 10.46 8.56
N HIS A 352 9.87 11.73 8.88
CA HIS A 352 10.62 12.65 8.01
C HIS A 352 12.04 12.94 8.51
N SER A 353 12.50 12.26 9.56
CA SER A 353 13.87 12.36 10.06
C SER A 353 14.69 11.11 9.73
N VAL A 354 15.98 11.30 9.47
CA VAL A 354 16.94 10.22 9.28
C VAL A 354 18.20 10.51 10.09
N GLU A 355 18.75 9.48 10.72
CA GLU A 355 20.01 9.56 11.46
C GLU A 355 21.13 8.97 10.61
N LEU A 356 22.22 9.71 10.46
CA LEU A 356 23.41 9.28 9.72
C LEU A 356 24.60 9.25 10.68
N SER A 357 25.18 8.07 10.87
CA SER A 357 26.42 7.92 11.65
C SER A 357 27.65 8.03 10.76
N GLN A 358 28.78 8.46 11.32
CA GLN A 358 30.06 8.48 10.62
C GLN A 358 30.45 7.08 10.12
N SER A 359 30.18 6.03 10.91
CA SER A 359 30.41 4.64 10.51
C SER A 359 29.59 4.25 9.28
N ALA A 360 28.32 4.65 9.20
CA ALA A 360 27.48 4.38 8.04
C ALA A 360 28.01 5.08 6.77
N ILE A 361 28.48 6.32 6.89
CA ILE A 361 29.08 7.04 5.76
C ILE A 361 30.38 6.39 5.29
N THR A 362 31.26 5.97 6.20
CA THR A 362 32.51 5.28 5.83
C THR A 362 32.25 3.97 5.10
N VAL A 363 31.26 3.18 5.56
CA VAL A 363 30.81 1.97 4.87
C VAL A 363 30.23 2.30 3.50
N ALA A 364 29.38 3.32 3.38
CA ALA A 364 28.81 3.74 2.10
C ALA A 364 29.89 4.21 1.10
N LEU A 365 30.86 5.01 1.54
CA LEU A 365 31.98 5.47 0.71
C LEU A 365 32.79 4.32 0.14
N SER A 366 33.14 3.36 1.00
CA SER A 366 33.91 2.18 0.60
C SER A 366 33.09 1.27 -0.32
N LEU A 367 31.80 1.10 -0.07
CA LEU A 367 30.89 0.33 -0.93
C LEU A 367 30.76 0.93 -2.33
N ILE A 368 30.55 2.24 -2.44
CA ILE A 368 30.40 2.93 -3.73
C ILE A 368 31.70 2.84 -4.53
N ARG A 369 32.87 2.99 -3.89
CA ARG A 369 34.18 2.88 -4.55
C ARG A 369 34.39 1.49 -5.15
N ASP A 370 34.20 0.44 -4.36
CA ASP A 370 34.35 -0.94 -4.81
C ASP A 370 33.39 -1.28 -5.94
N TYR A 371 32.14 -0.79 -5.85
CA TYR A 371 31.14 -0.98 -6.90
C TYR A 371 31.58 -0.33 -8.22
N ILE A 372 32.08 0.91 -8.18
CA ILE A 372 32.63 1.60 -9.37
C ILE A 372 33.81 0.82 -9.93
N GLU A 373 34.73 0.36 -9.08
CA GLU A 373 35.94 -0.33 -9.51
C GLU A 373 35.62 -1.64 -10.23
N ARG A 374 34.73 -2.46 -9.64
CA ARG A 374 34.33 -3.75 -10.23
C ARG A 374 33.55 -3.58 -11.53
N PHE A 375 32.59 -2.65 -11.57
CA PHE A 375 31.70 -2.49 -12.72
C PHE A 375 32.16 -1.39 -13.69
N ARG A 376 33.40 -0.89 -13.56
CA ARG A 376 33.91 0.23 -14.35
C ARG A 376 33.77 0.03 -15.87
N SER A 377 34.05 -1.17 -16.35
CA SER A 377 33.96 -1.52 -17.78
C SER A 377 32.53 -1.74 -18.26
N ARG A 378 31.60 -2.04 -17.36
CA ARG A 378 30.17 -2.31 -17.65
C ARG A 378 29.29 -1.07 -17.49
N LEU A 379 29.78 -0.04 -16.80
CA LEU A 379 29.04 1.19 -16.55
C LEU A 379 29.09 2.12 -17.77
N LYS A 380 27.92 2.38 -18.37
CA LYS A 380 27.75 3.48 -19.34
C LYS A 380 28.17 4.81 -18.70
N ALA A 381 28.69 5.74 -19.52
CA ALA A 381 29.21 7.03 -19.05
C ALA A 381 28.21 7.83 -18.18
N LYS A 382 26.91 7.81 -18.53
CA LYS A 382 25.85 8.46 -17.75
C LYS A 382 25.67 7.83 -16.36
N ASN A 383 25.61 6.50 -16.26
CA ASN A 383 25.51 5.79 -14.98
C ASN A 383 26.75 6.05 -14.11
N LEU A 384 27.93 6.02 -14.73
CA LEU A 384 29.19 6.34 -14.05
C LEU A 384 29.19 7.78 -13.51
N LEU A 385 28.67 8.74 -14.26
CA LEU A 385 28.52 10.13 -13.82
C LEU A 385 27.67 10.21 -12.55
N TYR A 386 26.46 9.64 -12.53
CA TYR A 386 25.59 9.70 -11.36
C TYR A 386 26.16 8.98 -10.14
N ILE A 387 26.79 7.80 -10.32
CA ILE A 387 27.42 7.10 -9.20
C ILE A 387 28.63 7.89 -8.66
N ARG A 388 29.38 8.60 -9.52
CA ARG A 388 30.44 9.52 -9.08
C ARG A 388 29.90 10.74 -8.36
N GLN A 389 28.77 11.30 -8.80
CA GLN A 389 28.08 12.38 -8.09
C GLN A 389 27.64 11.92 -6.69
N LEU A 390 27.08 10.70 -6.58
CA LEU A 390 26.74 10.09 -5.29
C LEU A 390 27.97 9.90 -4.40
N LEU A 391 29.10 9.44 -4.96
CA LEU A 391 30.37 9.33 -4.24
C LEU A 391 30.85 10.69 -3.72
N SER A 392 30.72 11.75 -4.53
CA SER A 392 31.09 13.12 -4.14
C SER A 392 30.21 13.62 -2.99
N LEU A 393 28.90 13.46 -3.10
CA LEU A 393 27.94 13.83 -2.05
C LEU A 393 28.20 13.08 -0.75
N THR A 394 28.44 11.77 -0.83
CA THR A 394 28.73 10.94 0.35
C THR A 394 30.03 11.38 1.03
N ARG A 395 31.02 11.83 0.24
CA ARG A 395 32.28 12.38 0.77
C ARG A 395 32.07 13.72 1.46
N ALA A 396 31.30 14.62 0.85
CA ALA A 396 30.95 15.91 1.44
C ALA A 396 30.21 15.73 2.78
N LEU A 397 29.22 14.84 2.83
CA LEU A 397 28.52 14.48 4.08
C LEU A 397 29.48 13.96 5.14
N GLY A 398 30.43 13.09 4.75
CA GLY A 398 31.46 12.59 5.66
C GLY A 398 32.38 13.69 6.21
N HIS A 399 32.76 14.65 5.37
CA HIS A 399 33.56 15.80 5.77
C HIS A 399 32.80 16.66 6.80
N VAL A 400 31.56 17.05 6.48
CA VAL A 400 30.70 17.82 7.39
C VAL A 400 30.55 17.11 8.74
N LEU A 401 30.21 15.81 8.74
CA LEU A 401 30.11 15.05 9.99
C LEU A 401 31.44 15.05 10.77
N SER A 402 32.59 14.88 10.11
CA SER A 402 33.89 14.86 10.79
C SER A 402 34.26 16.22 11.40
N THR A 403 33.92 17.32 10.73
CA THR A 403 34.18 18.69 11.21
C THR A 403 33.40 18.97 12.49
N TYR A 404 32.12 18.59 12.52
CA TYR A 404 31.25 18.86 13.66
C TYR A 404 31.25 17.76 14.73
N SER A 405 31.78 16.56 14.44
CA SER A 405 31.92 15.49 15.45
C SER A 405 32.89 15.86 16.58
N ASN A 406 33.82 16.77 16.33
CA ASN A 406 34.77 17.27 17.33
C ASN A 406 34.30 18.55 18.02
N ALA A 407 33.12 19.07 17.66
CA ALA A 407 32.56 20.26 18.28
C ALA A 407 32.02 19.93 19.67
N THR A 408 32.22 20.84 20.63
CA THR A 408 31.78 20.68 22.02
C THR A 408 30.27 20.88 22.23
N SER A 409 29.55 21.31 21.19
CA SER A 409 28.13 21.66 21.27
C SER A 409 27.36 21.23 20.02
N ASP A 410 26.10 20.84 20.21
CA ASP A 410 25.17 20.52 19.13
C ASP A 410 24.98 21.71 18.19
N SER A 411 25.06 21.46 16.89
CA SER A 411 24.88 22.47 15.84
C SER A 411 23.61 22.21 15.06
N VAL A 412 22.78 23.23 14.91
CA VAL A 412 21.54 23.17 14.11
C VAL A 412 21.70 24.04 12.87
N PHE A 413 21.46 23.45 11.70
CA PHE A 413 21.57 24.13 10.41
C PHE A 413 20.19 24.31 9.78
N SER A 414 19.94 25.48 9.19
CA SER A 414 18.88 25.62 8.20
C SER A 414 19.27 24.89 6.92
N LEU A 415 18.30 24.54 6.06
CA LEU A 415 18.59 23.90 4.78
C LEU A 415 19.61 24.70 3.95
N SER A 416 19.43 26.02 3.84
CA SER A 416 20.33 26.88 3.08
C SER A 416 21.75 26.86 3.64
N ARG A 417 21.91 26.90 4.96
CA ARG A 417 23.23 26.83 5.59
C ARG A 417 23.86 25.45 5.40
N PHE A 418 23.09 24.39 5.55
CA PHE A 418 23.58 23.02 5.35
C PHE A 418 24.08 22.79 3.91
N LEU A 419 23.40 23.36 2.91
CA LEU A 419 23.85 23.28 1.51
C LEU A 419 25.17 24.03 1.27
N VAL A 420 25.40 25.13 1.97
CA VAL A 420 26.69 25.87 1.92
C VAL A 420 27.80 25.04 2.54
N GLU A 421 27.57 24.43 3.71
CA GLU A 421 28.56 23.57 4.37
C GLU A 421 28.88 22.30 3.56
N LEU A 422 27.91 21.79 2.78
CA LEU A 422 28.11 20.65 1.88
C LEU A 422 28.92 20.97 0.63
N ASP A 423 28.97 22.24 0.20
CA ASP A 423 29.65 22.70 -1.01
C ASP A 423 29.32 21.86 -2.27
N CYS A 424 28.05 21.49 -2.43
CA CYS A 424 27.57 20.59 -3.49
C CYS A 424 26.58 21.29 -4.45
N PHE A 425 26.82 22.57 -4.78
CA PHE A 425 25.89 23.38 -5.58
C PHE A 425 25.68 22.89 -7.02
N GLU A 426 26.67 22.20 -7.57
CA GLU A 426 26.62 21.66 -8.94
C GLU A 426 25.74 20.39 -9.04
N LEU A 427 25.36 19.80 -7.90
CA LEU A 427 24.59 18.56 -7.87
C LEU A 427 23.09 18.84 -7.85
N ASN A 428 22.37 18.25 -8.81
CA ASN A 428 20.92 18.22 -8.76
C ASN A 428 20.44 16.99 -7.96
N PHE A 429 20.11 17.19 -6.68
CA PHE A 429 19.67 16.11 -5.79
C PHE A 429 18.40 15.40 -6.27
N PHE A 430 17.47 16.11 -6.93
CA PHE A 430 16.24 15.50 -7.45
C PHE A 430 16.53 14.52 -8.59
N LYS A 431 17.43 14.90 -9.52
CA LYS A 431 17.88 14.00 -10.59
C LYS A 431 18.64 12.80 -10.03
N LEU A 432 19.48 13.00 -9.02
CA LEU A 432 20.22 11.92 -8.38
C LEU A 432 19.28 10.94 -7.65
N LEU A 433 18.28 11.46 -6.93
CA LEU A 433 17.25 10.66 -6.27
C LEU A 433 16.45 9.85 -7.30
N HIS A 434 15.98 10.49 -8.37
CA HIS A 434 15.25 9.82 -9.44
C HIS A 434 16.08 8.72 -10.11
N TYR A 435 17.38 8.97 -10.36
CA TYR A 435 18.30 7.96 -10.85
C TYR A 435 18.41 6.76 -9.90
N MET A 436 18.57 7.01 -8.59
CA MET A 436 18.67 5.95 -7.58
C MET A 436 17.40 5.09 -7.51
N GLU A 437 16.23 5.72 -7.62
CA GLU A 437 14.93 5.04 -7.65
C GLU A 437 14.73 4.21 -8.93
N LYS A 438 14.94 4.82 -10.11
CA LYS A 438 14.73 4.17 -11.42
C LYS A 438 15.66 2.98 -11.62
N THR A 439 16.93 3.09 -11.19
CA THR A 439 17.92 2.01 -11.29
C THR A 439 17.92 1.03 -10.10
N ARG A 440 17.05 1.26 -9.11
CA ARG A 440 16.99 0.50 -7.85
C ARG A 440 18.38 0.36 -7.19
N LEU A 441 19.17 1.44 -7.23
CA LEU A 441 20.60 1.41 -6.89
C LEU A 441 20.88 0.89 -5.49
N CYS A 442 20.05 1.24 -4.50
CA CYS A 442 20.18 0.74 -3.14
C CYS A 442 20.11 -0.79 -3.05
N LYS A 443 19.24 -1.43 -3.84
CA LYS A 443 19.12 -2.88 -3.92
C LYS A 443 20.37 -3.51 -4.54
N LYS A 444 20.93 -2.88 -5.58
CA LYS A 444 22.19 -3.32 -6.22
C LYS A 444 23.37 -3.23 -5.27
N PHE A 445 23.49 -2.11 -4.54
CA PHE A 445 24.51 -1.94 -3.51
C PHE A 445 24.36 -2.94 -2.36
N HIS A 446 23.14 -3.21 -1.92
CA HIS A 446 22.90 -4.23 -0.91
C HIS A 446 23.30 -5.63 -1.40
N GLY A 447 22.86 -6.03 -2.59
CA GLY A 447 23.26 -7.30 -3.20
C GLY A 447 24.76 -7.41 -3.38
N PHE A 448 25.43 -6.31 -3.77
CA PHE A 448 26.87 -6.25 -3.91
C PHE A 448 27.57 -6.46 -2.56
N PHE A 449 27.11 -5.75 -1.53
CA PHE A 449 27.62 -5.89 -0.18
C PHE A 449 27.51 -7.34 0.29
N VAL A 450 26.34 -7.97 0.18
CA VAL A 450 26.12 -9.36 0.61
C VAL A 450 27.00 -10.35 -0.15
N ARG A 451 27.25 -10.14 -1.46
CA ARG A 451 28.07 -11.08 -2.25
C ARG A 451 29.58 -10.93 -2.05
N TYR A 452 30.05 -9.71 -1.76
CA TYR A 452 31.47 -9.38 -1.84
C TYR A 452 32.09 -8.89 -0.53
N ARG A 453 31.27 -8.54 0.47
CA ARG A 453 31.74 -8.00 1.75
C ARG A 453 31.03 -8.56 2.99
N GLY A 454 29.84 -9.16 2.81
CA GLY A 454 28.94 -9.61 3.87
C GLY A 454 29.16 -11.03 4.35
#